data_AF-A0A3D1E5X7-F1
#
_entry.id   AF-A0A3D1E5X7-F1
#
_cell.length_a   1.000
_cell.length_b   1.000
_cell.length_c   1.000
_cell.angle_alpha   90.00
_cell.angle_beta   90.00
_cell.angle_gamma   90.00
#
_symmetry.space_group_name_H-M   'P 1'
#
loop_
_entity.id
_entity.type
_entity.pdbx_description
1 polymer ?
#
loop_
_entity_poly.entity_id
_entity_poly.type
_entity_poly.pdbx_seq_one_letter_code
_entity_poly.pdbx_strand_id
1 'polypeptide(L)'
;NKIANSEVPVLLLLNKIDQADQQKLEEQVAYWQEQLPKAEIHPISALTVFNVKEVFDRILELLPEAPPYYPKDQLTDKPERFFVNEAIREKILKF
;
A
#
# COMPACT_ATOMS: atom_id res chain seq x y z
N ASN A 1 5.35 2.34 17.79
CA ASN A 1 4.03 2.43 18.46
C ASN A 1 3.09 3.54 17.98
N LYS A 2 3.37 4.28 16.88
CA LYS A 2 2.40 5.27 16.36
C LYS A 2 1.23 4.63 15.58
N ILE A 3 1.47 3.53 14.87
CA ILE A 3 0.45 2.85 14.06
C ILE A 3 -0.52 2.05 14.95
N ALA A 4 -0.01 1.29 15.93
CA ALA A 4 -0.84 0.49 16.84
C ALA A 4 -1.85 1.31 17.67
N ASN A 5 -1.52 2.58 17.94
CA ASN A 5 -2.37 3.52 18.69
C ASN A 5 -3.11 4.51 17.78
N SER A 6 -3.08 4.31 16.47
CA SER A 6 -3.78 5.18 15.51
C SER A 6 -5.30 5.06 15.69
N GLU A 7 -6.01 6.19 15.60
CA GLU A 7 -7.46 6.23 15.49
C GLU A 7 -7.94 6.12 14.03
N VAL A 8 -7.02 6.27 13.08
CA VAL A 8 -7.30 6.12 11.65
C VAL A 8 -7.27 4.63 11.28
N PRO A 9 -8.19 4.14 10.42
CA PRO A 9 -8.16 2.77 9.88
C PRO A 9 -6.79 2.41 9.30
N VAL A 10 -6.30 1.20 9.59
CA VAL A 10 -5.00 0.71 9.13
C VAL A 10 -5.21 -0.50 8.23
N LEU A 11 -4.79 -0.38 6.97
CA LEU A 11 -4.70 -1.48 6.02
C LEU A 11 -3.25 -1.97 5.97
N LEU A 12 -3.00 -3.24 6.32
CA LEU A 12 -1.70 -3.86 6.24
C LEU A 12 -1.61 -4.73 4.98
N LEU A 13 -0.76 -4.34 4.04
CA LEU A 13 -0.59 -5.06 2.77
C LEU A 13 0.61 -6.01 2.84
N LEU A 14 0.35 -7.32 2.82
CA LEU A 14 1.40 -8.33 2.70
C LEU A 14 1.66 -8.60 1.22
N ASN A 15 2.66 -7.92 0.67
CA ASN A 15 2.98 -7.99 -0.76
C ASN A 15 3.90 -9.18 -1.12
N LYS A 16 3.97 -9.51 -2.41
CA LYS A 16 4.79 -10.58 -3.02
C LYS A 16 4.36 -11.99 -2.65
N ILE A 17 3.06 -12.21 -2.46
CA ILE A 17 2.55 -13.56 -2.13
C ILE A 17 2.78 -14.58 -3.25
N ASP A 18 3.03 -14.12 -4.48
CA ASP A 18 3.45 -14.96 -5.61
C ASP A 18 4.80 -15.68 -5.38
N GLN A 19 5.59 -15.23 -4.40
CA GLN A 19 6.87 -15.83 -4.01
C GLN A 19 6.80 -16.59 -2.68
N ALA A 20 5.65 -16.61 -2.02
CA ALA A 20 5.46 -17.26 -0.73
C ALA A 20 4.67 -18.56 -0.89
N ASP A 21 4.97 -19.54 -0.04
CA ASP A 21 4.09 -20.69 0.14
C ASP A 21 2.94 -20.33 1.10
N GLN A 22 1.89 -21.17 1.08
CA GLN A 22 0.68 -20.96 1.86
C GLN A 22 0.97 -20.92 3.37
N GLN A 23 1.83 -21.84 3.85
CA GLN A 23 2.16 -21.93 5.27
C GLN A 23 2.84 -20.66 5.77
N LYS A 24 3.85 -20.16 5.05
CA LYS A 24 4.54 -18.93 5.42
C LYS A 24 3.61 -17.73 5.37
N LEU A 25 2.69 -17.68 4.42
CA LEU A 25 1.70 -16.60 4.37
C LEU A 25 0.79 -16.61 5.60
N GLU A 26 0.30 -17.78 6.01
CA GLU A 26 -0.52 -17.94 7.22
C GLU A 26 0.24 -17.55 8.49
N GLU A 27 1.51 -17.96 8.61
CA GLU A 27 2.38 -17.57 9.72
C GLU A 27 2.58 -16.04 9.78
N GLN A 28 2.79 -15.39 8.62
CA GLN A 28 2.93 -13.94 8.56
C GLN A 28 1.62 -13.22 8.91
N VAL A 29 0.47 -13.71 8.42
CA VAL A 29 -0.84 -13.14 8.76
C VAL A 29 -1.08 -13.24 10.26
N ALA A 30 -0.85 -14.42 10.86
CA ALA A 30 -1.02 -14.62 12.30
C ALA A 30 -0.10 -13.69 13.11
N TYR A 31 1.18 -13.63 12.76
CA TYR A 31 2.15 -12.76 13.42
C TYR A 31 1.70 -11.29 13.40
N TRP A 32 1.30 -10.78 12.23
CA TRP A 32 0.89 -9.38 12.11
C TRP A 32 -0.45 -9.09 12.75
N GLN A 33 -1.36 -10.06 12.79
CA GLN A 33 -2.63 -9.94 13.51
C GLN A 33 -2.40 -9.76 15.01
N GLU A 34 -1.40 -10.43 15.59
CA GLU A 34 -1.01 -10.23 16.99
C GLU A 34 -0.35 -8.87 17.24
N GLN A 35 0.53 -8.43 16.32
CA GLN A 35 1.25 -7.15 16.48
C GLN A 35 0.34 -5.93 16.26
N LEU A 36 -0.63 -6.04 15.35
CA LEU A 36 -1.53 -4.97 14.94
C LEU A 36 -2.98 -5.48 14.91
N PRO A 37 -3.61 -5.73 16.07
CA PRO A 37 -4.94 -6.36 16.14
C PRO A 37 -6.06 -5.51 15.53
N LYS A 38 -5.82 -4.21 15.33
CA LYS A 38 -6.77 -3.28 14.70
C LYS A 38 -6.58 -3.12 13.19
N ALA A 39 -5.51 -3.71 12.61
CA ALA A 39 -5.25 -3.58 11.19
C ALA A 39 -6.05 -4.62 10.40
N GLU A 40 -6.58 -4.21 9.25
CA GLU A 40 -7.14 -5.10 8.24
C GLU A 40 -5.97 -5.61 7.37
N ILE A 41 -5.74 -6.93 7.35
CA ILE A 41 -4.60 -7.54 6.64
C ILE A 41 -5.05 -7.99 5.25
N HIS A 42 -4.35 -7.53 4.21
CA HIS A 42 -4.60 -7.91 2.81
C HIS A 42 -3.34 -8.53 2.19
N PRO A 43 -3.35 -9.84 1.93
CA PRO A 43 -2.35 -10.50 1.10
C PRO A 43 -2.51 -10.04 -0.35
N ILE A 44 -1.44 -9.51 -0.96
CA ILE A 44 -1.46 -9.03 -2.35
C ILE A 44 -0.24 -9.49 -3.13
N SER A 45 -0.35 -9.51 -4.46
CA SER A 45 0.82 -9.45 -5.33
C SER A 45 0.67 -8.27 -6.27
N ALA A 46 1.45 -7.22 -6.00
CA ALA A 46 1.50 -6.06 -6.88
C ALA A 46 2.04 -6.41 -8.29
N LEU A 47 2.86 -7.46 -8.38
CA LEU A 47 3.45 -7.90 -9.65
C LEU A 47 2.41 -8.59 -10.54
N THR A 48 1.59 -9.49 -9.97
CA THR A 48 0.55 -10.22 -10.71
C THR A 48 -0.80 -9.51 -10.68
N VAL A 49 -0.89 -8.36 -10.00
CA VAL A 49 -2.11 -7.57 -9.78
C VAL A 49 -3.15 -8.35 -8.94
N PHE A 50 -2.71 -9.33 -8.16
CA PHE A 50 -3.57 -10.09 -7.27
C PHE A 50 -4.02 -9.25 -6.08
N ASN A 51 -5.33 -9.20 -5.84
CA ASN A 51 -6.00 -8.55 -4.71
C ASN A 51 -5.75 -7.02 -4.60
N VAL A 52 -5.24 -6.41 -5.68
CA VAL A 52 -4.93 -4.97 -5.74
C VAL A 52 -6.22 -4.15 -5.88
N LYS A 53 -7.20 -4.66 -6.64
CA LYS A 53 -8.46 -3.97 -6.89
C LYS A 53 -9.28 -3.86 -5.59
N GLU A 54 -9.32 -4.95 -4.83
CA GLU A 54 -10.02 -5.06 -3.56
C GLU A 54 -9.46 -4.10 -2.52
N VAL A 55 -8.12 -3.96 -2.46
CA VAL A 55 -7.47 -2.95 -1.63
C VAL A 55 -7.84 -1.54 -2.06
N PHE A 56 -7.86 -1.28 -3.37
CA PHE A 56 -8.26 0.03 -3.91
C PHE A 56 -9.71 0.38 -3.56
N ASP A 57 -10.62 -0.55 -3.77
CA ASP A 57 -12.04 -0.38 -3.42
C ASP A 57 -12.20 -0.15 -1.92
N ARG A 58 -11.45 -0.87 -1.08
CA ARG A 58 -11.47 -0.68 0.38
C ARG A 58 -10.98 0.71 0.80
N ILE A 59 -9.94 1.22 0.15
CA ILE A 59 -9.48 2.60 0.38
C ILE A 59 -10.59 3.60 0.04
N LEU A 60 -11.30 3.40 -1.09
CA LEU A 60 -12.42 4.27 -1.48
C LEU A 60 -13.55 4.26 -0.44
N GLU A 61 -13.89 3.09 0.11
CA GLU A 61 -14.90 2.96 1.17
C GLU A 61 -14.51 3.67 2.48
N LEU A 62 -13.21 3.70 2.79
CA LEU A 62 -12.68 4.32 4.00
C LEU A 62 -12.44 5.83 3.85
N LEU A 63 -12.44 6.36 2.63
CA LEU A 63 -12.21 7.77 2.39
C LEU A 63 -13.42 8.61 2.85
N PRO A 64 -13.20 9.64 3.68
CA PRO A 64 -14.28 10.55 4.06
C PRO A 64 -14.70 11.40 2.86
N GLU A 65 -15.98 11.75 2.79
CA GLU A 65 -16.46 12.73 1.82
C GLU A 65 -15.81 14.10 2.07
N ALA A 66 -15.24 14.67 1.01
CA ALA A 66 -14.56 15.96 1.07
C ALA A 66 -14.57 16.65 -0.30
N PRO A 67 -14.48 17.98 -0.36
CA PRO A 67 -14.31 18.69 -1.62
C PRO A 67 -12.99 18.31 -2.29
N PRO A 68 -12.88 18.38 -3.63
CA PRO A 68 -11.63 18.18 -4.34
C PRO A 68 -10.57 19.20 -3.87
N TYR A 69 -9.48 18.72 -3.29
CA TYR A 69 -8.39 19.57 -2.80
C TYR A 69 -7.43 20.02 -3.92
N TYR A 70 -7.40 19.32 -5.05
CA TYR A 70 -6.53 19.61 -6.20
C TYR A 70 -7.34 19.69 -7.50
N PRO A 71 -6.95 20.55 -8.46
CA PRO A 71 -7.52 20.58 -9.81
C PRO A 71 -7.36 19.23 -10.52
N LYS A 72 -8.32 18.86 -11.37
CA LYS A 72 -8.32 17.55 -12.06
C LYS A 72 -7.14 17.36 -13.03
N ASP A 73 -6.58 18.47 -13.49
CA ASP A 73 -5.45 18.58 -14.41
C ASP A 73 -4.09 18.58 -13.70
N GLN A 74 -4.06 18.66 -12.37
CA GLN A 74 -2.83 18.57 -11.61
C GLN A 74 -2.45 17.09 -11.37
N LEU A 75 -1.56 16.56 -12.22
CA LEU A 75 -1.05 15.18 -12.09
C LEU A 75 -0.19 14.97 -10.83
N THR A 76 0.44 16.03 -10.31
CA THR A 76 1.32 15.97 -9.14
C THR A 76 1.59 17.37 -8.57
N ASP A 77 1.86 17.45 -7.28
CA ASP A 77 2.41 18.60 -6.57
C ASP A 77 3.94 18.62 -6.56
N LYS A 78 4.59 17.57 -7.10
CA LYS A 78 6.04 17.41 -7.05
C LYS A 78 6.75 18.15 -8.19
N PRO A 79 7.91 18.78 -7.92
CA PRO A 79 8.70 19.43 -8.96
C PRO A 79 9.15 18.44 -10.03
N GLU A 80 9.26 18.86 -11.29
CA GLU A 80 9.79 18.03 -12.39
C GLU A 80 11.15 17.38 -12.04
N ARG A 81 11.98 18.07 -11.26
CA ARG A 81 13.27 17.55 -10.76
C ARG A 81 13.14 16.27 -9.94
N PHE A 82 12.04 16.09 -9.20
CA PHE A 82 11.77 14.86 -8.46
C PHE A 82 11.62 13.67 -9.41
N PHE A 83 10.89 13.84 -10.52
CA PHE A 83 10.70 12.79 -11.52
C PHE A 83 11.97 12.46 -12.28
N VAL A 84 12.78 13.46 -12.61
CA VAL A 84 14.11 13.26 -13.23
C VAL A 84 15.00 12.43 -12.31
N ASN A 85 15.06 12.79 -11.02
CA ASN A 85 15.83 12.06 -10.04
C ASN A 85 15.35 10.61 -9.90
N GLU A 86 14.03 10.40 -9.93
CA GLU A 86 13.46 9.06 -9.75
C GLU A 86 13.62 8.18 -10.98
N ALA A 87 13.57 8.75 -12.19
CA ALA A 87 13.94 8.07 -13.42
C ALA A 87 15.44 7.67 -13.45
N ILE A 88 16.33 8.55 -12.99
CA ILE A 88 17.76 8.26 -12.86
C ILE A 88 17.99 7.16 -11.80
N ARG A 89 17.36 7.26 -10.63
CA ARG A 89 17.47 6.26 -9.56
C ARG A 89 16.98 4.88 -10.03
N GLU A 90 15.86 4.82 -10.73
CA GLU A 90 15.33 3.59 -11.32
C GLU A 90 16.35 2.96 -12.29
N LYS A 91 17.06 3.77 -13.09
CA LYS A 91 18.06 3.24 -14.03
C LYS A 91 19.30 2.74 -13.33
N ILE A 92 19.80 3.44 -12.31
CA ILE A 92 20.95 2.98 -11.52
C ILE A 92 20.66 1.65 -10.83
N LEU A 93 19.45 1.44 -10.31
CA LEU A 93 19.06 0.20 -9.61
C LEU A 93 18.70 -0.97 -10.53
N LYS A 94 18.58 -0.73 -11.84
CA LYS A 94 18.34 -1.78 -12.85
C LYS A 94 19.63 -2.36 -13.45
N PHE A 95 20.79 -1.79 -13.11
CA PHE A 95 22.12 -2.34 -13.41
C PHE A 95 22.71 -3.02 -12.17
#